data_AF-A7I1R5-F1
#
_entry.id   AF-A7I1R5-F1
#
_cell.length_a   1.000
_cell.length_b   1.000
_cell.length_c   1.000
_cell.angle_alpha   90.00
_cell.angle_beta   90.00
_cell.angle_gamma   90.00
#
_symmetry.space_group_name_H-M   'P 1'
#
loop_
_entity.id
_entity.type
_entity.pdbx_description
1 polymer ?
#
loop_
_entity_poly.entity_id
_entity_poly.type
_entity_poly.pdbx_seq_one_letter_code
_entity_poly.pdbx_strand_id
1 'polypeptide(L)'
;MVIIIKFFKKGRKVEIFEGNPKDKFFDIIFHASKTLVENEIENLLMRAVALENLCEKAGIDETEIFNFIVENPDIMENALNDKYIELTGNILSNNE
;
A
#
# COMPACT_ATOMS: atom_id res chain seq x y z
N MET A 1 -2.68 -28.04 -21.36
CA MET A 1 -1.54 -27.83 -22.26
C MET A 1 -1.25 -26.35 -22.28
N VAL A 2 -0.02 -26.00 -21.93
CA VAL A 2 0.59 -24.65 -21.81
C VAL A 2 0.41 -23.90 -23.14
N ILE A 3 0.18 -22.56 -23.18
CA ILE A 3 1.22 -21.57 -23.54
C ILE A 3 0.68 -20.11 -23.56
N ILE A 4 1.35 -19.28 -22.75
CA ILE A 4 1.88 -17.92 -23.02
C ILE A 4 0.94 -16.70 -23.06
N ILE A 5 1.00 -15.95 -21.95
CA ILE A 5 1.42 -14.53 -21.84
C ILE A 5 1.04 -13.63 -23.04
N LYS A 6 0.08 -12.73 -22.80
CA LYS A 6 0.09 -11.39 -23.39
C LYS A 6 0.07 -10.34 -22.29
N PHE A 7 1.24 -9.74 -22.09
CA PHE A 7 1.47 -8.51 -21.36
C PHE A 7 0.63 -7.34 -21.92
N PHE A 8 0.30 -6.39 -21.04
CA PHE A 8 -0.09 -5.00 -21.31
C PHE A 8 -1.40 -4.72 -22.08
N LYS A 9 -2.43 -4.29 -21.34
CA LYS A 9 -3.10 -2.97 -21.54
C LYS A 9 -4.18 -2.71 -20.48
N LYS A 10 -3.99 -1.64 -19.70
CA LYS A 10 -4.96 -0.60 -19.36
C LYS A 10 -6.38 -1.07 -18.96
N GLY A 11 -6.68 -1.10 -17.64
CA GLY A 11 -8.08 -1.06 -17.16
C GLY A 11 -8.48 -1.93 -15.97
N ARG A 12 -7.66 -2.87 -15.49
CA ARG A 12 -8.11 -3.95 -14.57
C ARG A 12 -7.97 -3.73 -13.05
N LYS A 13 -7.58 -2.55 -12.56
CA LYS A 13 -7.43 -2.38 -11.09
C LYS A 13 -8.76 -2.43 -10.32
N VAL A 14 -9.86 -1.97 -10.94
CA VAL A 14 -11.13 -1.72 -10.24
C VAL A 14 -11.98 -3.00 -10.06
N GLU A 15 -11.84 -4.01 -10.93
CA GLU A 15 -12.75 -5.17 -10.93
C GLU A 15 -12.39 -6.31 -9.96
N ILE A 16 -11.22 -6.28 -9.32
CA ILE A 16 -10.78 -7.34 -8.37
C ILE A 16 -11.17 -6.98 -6.91
N PHE A 17 -11.55 -5.73 -6.67
CA PHE A 17 -11.81 -5.19 -5.34
C PHE A 17 -13.25 -4.71 -5.23
N GLU A 18 -14.19 -5.63 -5.05
CA GLU A 18 -15.53 -5.27 -4.58
C GLU A 18 -15.45 -4.93 -3.07
N GLY A 19 -15.81 -3.70 -2.69
CA GLY A 19 -15.82 -3.24 -1.29
C GLY A 19 -14.81 -2.13 -0.96
N ASN A 20 -14.78 -1.70 0.31
CA ASN A 20 -13.83 -0.69 0.78
C ASN A 20 -12.40 -1.27 0.78
N PRO A 21 -11.42 -0.63 0.11
CA PRO A 21 -10.03 -1.09 0.07
C PRO A 21 -9.40 -1.32 1.44
N LYS A 22 -9.72 -0.47 2.42
CA LYS A 22 -9.24 -0.59 3.80
C LYS A 22 -9.70 -1.90 4.43
N ASP A 23 -11.00 -2.18 4.33
CA ASP A 23 -11.59 -3.38 4.92
C ASP A 23 -10.99 -4.64 4.28
N LYS A 24 -10.78 -4.60 2.97
CA LYS A 24 -10.17 -5.73 2.26
C LYS A 24 -8.71 -5.95 2.63
N PHE A 25 -7.96 -4.87 2.80
CA PHE A 25 -6.58 -4.94 3.25
C PHE A 25 -6.46 -5.59 4.64
N PHE A 26 -7.28 -5.17 5.60
CA PHE A 26 -7.25 -5.77 6.93
C PHE A 26 -7.71 -7.22 6.93
N ASP A 27 -8.76 -7.55 6.17
CA ASP A 27 -9.19 -8.93 5.96
C ASP A 27 -8.02 -9.80 5.46
N ILE A 28 -7.23 -9.32 4.50
CA ILE A 28 -6.09 -10.07 3.96
C ILE A 28 -4.95 -10.18 4.97
N ILE A 29 -4.61 -9.11 5.70
CA ILE A 29 -3.57 -9.17 6.74
C ILE A 29 -3.89 -10.22 7.80
N PHE A 30 -5.16 -10.36 8.19
CA PHE A 30 -5.54 -11.32 9.23
C PHE A 30 -5.60 -12.77 8.76
N HIS A 31 -5.73 -13.02 7.45
CA HIS A 31 -5.91 -14.36 6.90
C HIS A 31 -4.74 -14.88 6.05
N ALA A 32 -3.85 -14.00 5.57
CA ALA A 32 -2.66 -14.39 4.84
C ALA A 32 -1.63 -15.10 5.74
N SER A 33 -0.63 -15.73 5.13
CA SER A 33 0.42 -16.38 5.91
C SER A 33 1.23 -15.34 6.70
N LYS A 34 1.57 -15.69 7.94
CA LYS A 34 2.31 -14.80 8.84
C LYS A 34 3.58 -14.23 8.20
N THR A 35 4.36 -15.07 7.52
CA THR A 35 5.61 -14.66 6.86
C THR A 35 5.39 -13.65 5.74
N LEU A 36 4.32 -13.79 4.94
CA LEU A 36 4.01 -12.82 3.88
C LEU A 36 3.62 -11.47 4.45
N VAL A 37 2.83 -11.49 5.53
CA VAL A 37 2.45 -10.26 6.24
C VAL A 37 3.68 -9.62 6.87
N GLU A 38 4.53 -10.38 7.56
CA GLU A 38 5.77 -9.87 8.18
C GLU A 38 6.67 -9.19 7.14
N ASN A 39 6.91 -9.84 6.00
CA ASN A 39 7.75 -9.29 4.93
C ASN A 39 7.19 -7.96 4.37
N GLU A 40 5.87 -7.90 4.12
CA GLU A 40 5.26 -6.68 3.57
C GLU A 40 5.23 -5.54 4.60
N ILE A 41 4.97 -5.85 5.88
CA ILE A 41 5.01 -4.85 6.96
C ILE A 41 6.43 -4.36 7.18
N GLU A 42 7.44 -5.23 7.16
CA GLU A 42 8.85 -4.82 7.28
C GLU A 42 9.26 -3.91 6.12
N ASN A 43 8.84 -4.22 4.89
CA ASN A 43 9.06 -3.36 3.73
C ASN A 43 8.37 -1.99 3.88
N LEU A 44 7.13 -1.95 4.38
CA LEU A 44 6.41 -0.71 4.66
C LEU A 44 7.15 0.14 5.70
N LEU A 45 7.63 -0.48 6.80
CA LEU A 45 8.35 0.20 7.87
C LEU A 45 9.71 0.73 7.39
N MET A 46 10.46 -0.05 6.61
CA MET A 46 11.73 0.41 6.03
C MET A 46 11.53 1.66 5.16
N ARG A 47 10.46 1.70 4.37
CA ARG A 47 10.11 2.88 3.56
C ARG A 47 9.70 4.06 4.43
N ALA A 48 8.93 3.84 5.51
CA ALA A 48 8.56 4.89 6.44
C ALA A 48 9.79 5.52 7.11
N VAL A 49 10.67 4.71 7.68
CA VAL A 49 11.93 5.18 8.32
C VAL A 49 12.80 5.94 7.32
N ALA A 50 12.91 5.46 6.08
CA ALA A 50 13.66 6.16 5.04
C ALA A 50 13.06 7.54 4.71
N LEU A 51 11.74 7.65 4.64
CA LEU A 51 11.04 8.91 4.38
C LEU A 51 11.19 9.88 5.55
N GLU A 52 11.03 9.43 6.80
CA GLU A 52 11.26 10.22 8.01
C GLU A 52 12.67 10.83 8.01
N ASN A 53 13.70 10.01 7.76
CA ASN A 53 15.09 10.48 7.68
C ASN A 53 15.33 11.47 6.53
N LEU A 54 14.62 11.32 5.40
CA LEU A 54 14.72 12.26 4.28
C LEU A 54 14.01 13.58 4.58
N CYS A 55 12.87 13.54 5.26
CA CYS A 55 12.14 14.72 5.75
C CYS A 55 12.98 15.51 6.75
N GLU A 56 13.58 14.84 7.75
CA GLU A 56 14.48 15.48 8.71
C GLU A 56 15.65 16.17 8.02
N LYS A 57 16.29 15.50 7.04
CA LYS A 57 17.37 16.08 6.24
C LYS A 57 16.92 17.27 5.40
N ALA A 58 15.66 17.29 4.98
CA ALA A 58 15.06 18.40 4.25
C ALA A 58 14.60 19.54 5.18
N GLY A 59 14.70 19.37 6.51
CA GLY A 59 14.23 20.35 7.49
C GLY A 59 12.71 20.35 7.68
N ILE A 60 12.02 19.30 7.22
CA ILE A 60 10.59 19.10 7.43
C ILE A 60 10.42 18.40 8.78
N ASP A 61 9.68 19.02 9.68
CA ASP A 61 9.40 18.46 11.00
C ASP A 61 8.04 17.74 11.07
N GLU A 62 7.81 17.03 12.18
CA GLU A 62 6.55 16.32 12.44
C GLU A 62 5.32 17.25 12.47
N THR A 63 5.49 18.52 12.81
CA THR A 63 4.38 19.49 12.83
C THR A 63 3.93 19.78 11.41
N GLU A 64 4.86 19.95 10.47
CA GLU A 64 4.57 20.16 9.06
C GLU A 64 3.90 18.93 8.43
N ILE A 65 4.36 17.71 8.78
CA ILE A 65 3.72 16.46 8.35
C ILE A 65 2.29 16.38 8.88
N PHE A 66 2.08 16.67 10.17
CA PHE A 66 0.75 16.65 10.78
C PHE A 66 -0.19 17.67 10.13
N ASN A 67 0.28 18.90 9.91
CA ASN A 67 -0.50 19.94 9.24
C ASN A 67 -0.88 19.51 7.82
N PHE A 68 0.05 18.91 7.08
CA PHE A 68 -0.23 18.38 5.75
C PHE A 68 -1.38 17.37 5.76
N ILE A 69 -1.38 16.44 6.72
CA ILE A 69 -2.45 15.42 6.86
C ILE A 69 -3.81 16.07 7.13
N VAL A 70 -3.86 17.05 8.04
CA VAL A 70 -5.10 17.73 8.44
C VAL A 70 -5.64 18.63 7.33
N GLU A 71 -4.76 19.32 6.61
CA GLU A 71 -5.15 20.28 5.56
C GLU A 71 -5.52 19.60 4.24
N ASN A 72 -5.11 18.35 4.03
CA ASN A 72 -5.28 17.64 2.76
C ASN A 72 -6.05 16.29 2.89
N PRO A 73 -7.22 16.26 3.56
CA PRO A 73 -7.92 15.01 3.87
C PRO A 73 -8.29 14.19 2.64
N ASP A 74 -8.76 14.82 1.56
CA ASP A 74 -9.14 14.12 0.32
C ASP A 74 -7.93 13.49 -0.39
N ILE A 75 -6.79 14.18 -0.38
CA ILE A 75 -5.53 13.66 -0.94
C ILE A 75 -5.08 12.46 -0.10
N MET A 76 -5.14 12.58 1.23
CA MET A 76 -4.77 11.50 2.14
C MET A 76 -5.68 10.29 2.00
N GLU A 77 -7.00 10.48 1.91
CA GLU A 77 -7.96 9.39 1.73
C GLU A 77 -7.70 8.62 0.43
N ASN A 78 -7.55 9.33 -0.69
CA ASN A 78 -7.28 8.70 -1.98
C ASN A 78 -5.94 7.97 -1.99
N ALA A 79 -4.88 8.60 -1.47
CA ALA A 79 -3.55 7.99 -1.38
C ALA A 79 -3.55 6.75 -0.47
N LEU A 80 -4.30 6.78 0.65
CA LEU A 80 -4.45 5.63 1.53
C LEU A 80 -5.22 4.49 0.85
N ASN A 81 -6.29 4.79 0.11
CA ASN A 81 -7.02 3.78 -0.66
C ASN A 81 -6.12 3.10 -1.70
N ASP A 82 -5.34 3.87 -2.46
CA ASP A 82 -4.34 3.33 -3.37
C ASP A 82 -3.29 2.48 -2.65
N LYS A 83 -2.88 2.91 -1.45
CA LYS A 83 -1.91 2.17 -0.65
C LYS A 83 -2.46 0.84 -0.15
N TYR A 84 -3.71 0.79 0.31
CA TYR A 84 -4.36 -0.46 0.71
C TYR A 84 -4.43 -1.46 -0.45
N ILE A 85 -4.71 -0.99 -1.67
CA ILE A 85 -4.73 -1.82 -2.88
C ILE A 85 -3.33 -2.32 -3.23
N GLU A 86 -2.31 -1.46 -3.17
CA GLU A 86 -0.91 -1.83 -3.40
C GLU A 86 -0.45 -2.93 -2.45
N LEU A 87 -0.58 -2.71 -1.13
CA LEU A 87 -0.12 -3.64 -0.12
C LEU A 87 -0.87 -4.97 -0.20
N THR A 88 -2.18 -4.92 -0.44
CA THR A 88 -2.98 -6.12 -0.71
C THR A 88 -2.45 -6.90 -1.90
N GLY A 89 -2.19 -6.22 -3.02
CA GLY A 89 -1.64 -6.85 -4.22
C GLY A 89 -0.31 -7.53 -3.93
N ASN A 90 0.56 -6.88 -3.15
CA ASN A 90 1.88 -7.41 -2.81
C ASN A 90 1.78 -8.68 -1.95
N ILE A 91 0.94 -8.68 -0.90
CA ILE A 91 0.73 -9.85 -0.04
C ILE A 91 0.19 -11.04 -0.85
N LEU A 92 -0.78 -10.79 -1.73
CA LEU A 92 -1.39 -11.84 -2.55
C LEU A 92 -0.44 -12.37 -3.64
N SER A 93 0.38 -11.49 -4.24
CA SER A 93 1.31 -11.87 -5.33
C SER A 93 2.49 -12.67 -4.81
N ASN A 94 2.91 -12.46 -3.56
CA ASN A 94 4.00 -13.22 -2.93
C ASN A 94 3.56 -14.63 -2.48
N ASN A 95 2.30 -15.01 -2.69
CA ASN A 95 1.77 -16.36 -2.45
C ASN A 95 1.83 -17.26 -3.71
N GLU A 96 2.29 -16.73 -4.85
CA GLU A 96 2.54 -17.48 -6.10
C GLU A 96 4.03 -17.84 -6.26
#